data_AF-A0A0P9H3P3-F1
#
_entry.id   AF-A0A0P9H3P3-F1
#
_cell.length_a   1.000
_cell.length_b   1.000
_cell.length_c   1.000
_cell.angle_alpha   90.00
_cell.angle_beta   90.00
_cell.angle_gamma   90.00
#
_symmetry.space_group_name_H-M   'P 1'
#
loop_
_entity.id
_entity.type
_entity.pdbx_description
1 polymer ?
#
loop_
_entity_poly.entity_id
_entity_poly.type
_entity_poly.pdbx_seq_one_letter_code
_entity_poly.pdbx_strand_id
1 'polypeptide(L)'
;EVFIGSCMTNIGHFRAAGKLLEKVKGQLPTRLWLSPPTKMDAHQLTEEGYYGIYGKAGARMEMPGCSLCMGNQARVEPNSTVVSTSTRNFPNRLGDGANVFLASAELAAVASILGKLPTVEEYMGYAGEIDSMASEIYRYLSFDQLAQYRASTEIARIPMVQA
;
A
#
# COMPACT_ATOMS: atom_id res chain seq x y z
N GLU A 1 6.54 -12.65 -4.16
CA GLU A 1 5.56 -11.92 -3.31
C GLU A 1 5.72 -10.43 -3.50
N VAL A 2 4.71 -9.65 -3.13
CA VAL A 2 4.77 -8.19 -3.24
C VAL A 2 4.28 -7.54 -1.94
N PHE A 3 4.98 -6.53 -1.46
CA PHE A 3 4.58 -5.75 -0.28
C PHE A 3 4.47 -4.25 -0.60
N ILE A 4 3.29 -3.69 -0.33
CA ILE A 4 3.01 -2.26 -0.43
C ILE A 4 2.48 -1.79 0.92
N GLY A 5 3.24 -0.96 1.63
CA GLY A 5 2.78 -0.38 2.89
C GLY A 5 3.82 -0.23 3.98
N SER A 6 4.73 0.72 3.82
CA SER A 6 5.68 1.14 4.86
C SER A 6 5.47 2.62 5.19
N CYS A 7 6.28 3.18 6.09
CA CYS A 7 6.29 4.63 6.31
C CYS A 7 6.70 5.46 5.08
N MET A 8 7.23 4.84 4.02
CA MET A 8 7.48 5.49 2.72
C MET A 8 6.21 5.70 1.90
N THR A 9 5.09 5.09 2.30
CA THR A 9 3.83 5.15 1.57
C THR A 9 2.85 6.13 2.21
N ASN A 10 1.90 6.60 1.41
CA ASN A 10 0.79 7.47 1.77
C ASN A 10 -0.46 6.99 1.00
N ILE A 11 -1.64 7.52 1.33
CA ILE A 11 -2.91 7.09 0.73
C ILE A 11 -2.92 7.06 -0.81
N GLY A 12 -2.21 7.99 -1.48
CA GLY A 12 -2.21 8.07 -2.94
C GLY A 12 -1.61 6.83 -3.60
N HIS A 13 -0.56 6.25 -3.00
CA HIS A 13 0.03 5.01 -3.48
C HIS A 13 -0.93 3.82 -3.41
N PHE A 14 -1.77 3.76 -2.36
CA PHE A 14 -2.81 2.73 -2.23
C PHE A 14 -3.91 2.93 -3.27
N ARG A 15 -4.34 4.17 -3.52
CA ARG A 15 -5.30 4.48 -4.58
C ARG A 15 -4.77 4.09 -5.96
N ALA A 16 -3.51 4.39 -6.25
CA ALA A 16 -2.84 4.03 -7.50
C ALA A 16 -2.82 2.51 -7.69
N ALA A 17 -2.35 1.77 -6.67
CA ALA A 17 -2.38 0.32 -6.68
C ALA A 17 -3.81 -0.23 -6.86
N GLY A 18 -4.80 0.37 -6.19
CA GLY A 18 -6.20 -0.01 -6.32
C GLY A 18 -6.76 0.13 -7.74
N LYS A 19 -6.51 1.26 -8.41
CA LYS A 19 -6.97 1.48 -9.79
C LYS A 19 -6.32 0.50 -10.78
N LEU A 20 -5.06 0.10 -10.55
CA LEU A 20 -4.41 -0.95 -11.34
C LEU A 20 -5.05 -2.32 -11.07
N LEU A 21 -5.29 -2.66 -9.81
CA LEU A 21 -5.86 -3.95 -9.40
C LEU A 21 -7.32 -4.12 -9.83
N GLU A 22 -8.09 -3.04 -9.94
CA GLU A 22 -9.49 -3.07 -10.39
C GLU A 22 -9.65 -3.66 -11.79
N LYS A 23 -8.63 -3.49 -12.66
CA LYS A 23 -8.64 -3.99 -14.04
C LYS A 23 -8.28 -5.48 -14.15
N VAL A 24 -7.77 -6.07 -13.07
CA VAL A 24 -7.38 -7.48 -13.04
C VAL A 24 -8.62 -8.34 -13.01
N LYS A 25 -8.74 -9.26 -13.97
CA LYS A 25 -9.80 -10.27 -13.97
C LYS A 25 -9.38 -11.45 -13.10
N GLY A 26 -10.00 -11.58 -11.93
CA GLY A 26 -9.77 -12.68 -11.00
C GLY A 26 -8.72 -12.36 -9.94
N GLN A 27 -8.00 -13.40 -9.50
CA GLN A 27 -6.98 -13.28 -8.45
C GLN A 27 -5.59 -13.04 -9.03
N LEU A 28 -4.74 -12.35 -8.27
CA LEU A 28 -3.35 -12.12 -8.64
C LEU A 28 -2.56 -13.44 -8.69
N PRO A 29 -1.59 -13.57 -9.61
CA PRO A 29 -0.67 -14.70 -9.62
C PRO A 29 0.36 -14.62 -8.47
N THR A 30 0.42 -13.50 -7.76
CA THR A 30 1.34 -13.29 -6.64
C THR A 30 0.59 -13.09 -5.33
N ARG A 31 1.25 -13.43 -4.22
CA ARG A 31 0.80 -13.00 -2.89
C ARG A 31 1.14 -11.53 -2.69
N LEU A 32 0.11 -10.69 -2.74
CA LEU A 32 0.19 -9.26 -2.47
C LEU A 32 -0.19 -8.95 -1.03
N TRP A 33 0.67 -8.19 -0.35
CA TRP A 33 0.47 -7.71 1.01
C TRP A 33 0.30 -6.20 1.00
N LEU A 34 -0.78 -5.72 1.61
CA LEU A 34 -1.11 -4.29 1.71
C LEU A 34 -1.23 -3.88 3.18
N SER A 35 -0.47 -2.86 3.57
CA SER A 35 -0.45 -2.36 4.96
C SER A 35 -0.51 -0.83 5.00
N PRO A 36 -1.71 -0.22 5.08
CA PRO A 36 -1.84 1.22 5.21
C PRO A 36 -1.01 1.76 6.39
N PRO A 37 -0.33 2.91 6.27
CA PRO A 37 0.59 3.37 7.30
C PRO A 37 -0.12 3.82 8.57
N THR A 38 -1.37 4.30 8.46
CA THR A 38 -2.17 4.74 9.62
C THR A 38 -3.61 4.22 9.57
N LYS A 39 -4.30 4.29 10.71
CA LYS A 39 -5.74 3.98 10.81
C LYS A 39 -6.59 4.93 9.97
N MET A 40 -6.15 6.17 9.79
CA MET A 40 -6.86 7.18 9.00
C MET A 40 -6.81 6.85 7.52
N ASP A 41 -5.65 6.40 7.01
CA ASP A 41 -5.52 5.91 5.63
C ASP A 41 -6.41 4.69 5.41
N ALA A 42 -6.35 3.71 6.33
CA ALA A 42 -7.18 2.51 6.23
C ALA A 42 -8.69 2.83 6.23
N HIS A 43 -9.11 3.76 7.09
CA HIS A 43 -10.50 4.21 7.16
C HIS A 43 -10.94 4.88 5.86
N GLN A 44 -10.18 5.87 5.38
CA GLN A 44 -10.51 6.58 4.14
C GLN A 44 -10.54 5.62 2.93
N LEU A 45 -9.57 4.70 2.81
CA LEU A 45 -9.55 3.69 1.74
C LEU A 45 -10.75 2.72 1.83
N THR A 46 -11.27 2.48 3.04
CA THR A 46 -12.47 1.69 3.24
C THR A 46 -13.71 2.47 2.78
N GLU A 47 -13.84 3.75 3.16
CA GLU A 47 -14.94 4.62 2.73
C GLU A 47 -14.99 4.80 1.22
N GLU A 48 -13.82 4.87 0.57
CA GLU A 48 -13.69 4.96 -0.88
C GLU A 48 -13.86 3.62 -1.61
N GLY A 49 -14.05 2.51 -0.89
CA GLY A 49 -14.32 1.18 -1.46
C GLY A 49 -13.10 0.40 -1.95
N TYR A 50 -11.88 0.92 -1.77
CA TYR A 50 -10.65 0.27 -2.22
C TYR A 50 -10.40 -1.08 -1.56
N TYR A 51 -10.83 -1.27 -0.31
CA TYR A 51 -10.75 -2.58 0.36
C TYR A 51 -11.50 -3.69 -0.39
N GLY A 52 -12.64 -3.36 -1.02
CA GLY A 52 -13.38 -4.30 -1.86
C GLY A 52 -12.61 -4.68 -3.13
N ILE A 53 -11.86 -3.74 -3.71
CA ILE A 53 -11.00 -3.99 -4.88
C ILE A 53 -9.85 -4.92 -4.49
N TYR A 54 -9.16 -4.64 -3.38
CA TYR A 54 -8.06 -5.47 -2.89
C TYR A 54 -8.52 -6.89 -2.57
N GLY A 55 -9.67 -7.05 -1.92
CA GLY A 55 -10.24 -8.36 -1.61
C GLY A 55 -10.58 -9.17 -2.85
N LYS A 56 -11.16 -8.54 -3.89
CA LYS A 56 -11.45 -9.19 -5.18
C LYS A 56 -10.18 -9.67 -5.88
N ALA A 57 -9.11 -8.88 -5.82
CA ALA A 57 -7.80 -9.25 -6.37
C ALA A 57 -7.08 -10.36 -5.57
N GLY A 58 -7.59 -10.73 -4.38
CA GLY A 58 -6.97 -11.72 -3.50
C GLY A 58 -5.81 -11.17 -2.67
N ALA A 59 -5.71 -9.85 -2.52
CA ALA A 59 -4.67 -9.23 -1.71
C ALA A 59 -4.91 -9.42 -0.21
N ARG A 60 -3.83 -9.59 0.54
CA ARG A 60 -3.86 -9.71 1.99
C ARG A 60 -3.69 -8.35 2.64
N MET A 61 -4.73 -7.91 3.36
CA MET A 61 -4.72 -6.66 4.11
C MET A 61 -4.18 -6.91 5.52
N GLU A 62 -3.15 -6.16 5.90
CA GLU A 62 -2.59 -6.14 7.25
C GLU A 62 -3.13 -4.94 8.03
N MET A 63 -3.09 -5.02 9.36
CA MET A 63 -3.44 -3.88 10.21
C MET A 63 -2.44 -2.74 10.02
N PRO A 64 -2.88 -1.47 10.19
CA PRO A 64 -1.98 -0.34 10.02
C PRO A 64 -0.75 -0.40 10.92
N GLY A 65 0.43 -0.31 10.32
CA GLY A 65 1.72 -0.41 11.00
C GLY A 65 2.87 -0.83 10.09
N CYS A 66 4.01 -1.19 10.68
CA CYS A 66 5.22 -1.55 9.93
C CYS A 66 5.10 -2.86 9.14
N SER A 67 4.25 -3.80 9.60
CA SER A 67 4.03 -5.10 8.96
C SER A 67 5.37 -5.78 8.56
N LEU A 68 5.46 -6.28 7.32
CA LEU A 68 6.62 -6.97 6.76
C LEU A 68 7.89 -6.11 6.70
N CYS A 69 7.79 -4.79 6.77
CA CYS A 69 8.94 -3.89 6.65
C CYS A 69 10.02 -4.17 7.72
N MET A 70 9.60 -4.61 8.91
CA MET A 70 10.52 -4.96 9.99
C MET A 70 10.89 -6.45 10.01
N GLY A 71 9.97 -7.31 9.58
CA GLY A 71 10.14 -8.78 9.55
C GLY A 71 10.25 -9.44 10.92
N ASN A 72 9.78 -8.77 11.99
CA ASN A 72 9.79 -9.28 13.37
C ASN A 72 8.51 -10.03 13.76
N GLN A 73 7.47 -9.99 12.92
CA GLN A 73 6.18 -10.65 13.13
C GLN A 73 5.86 -11.48 11.89
N ALA A 74 5.03 -10.94 10.98
CA ALA A 74 4.82 -11.52 9.67
C ALA A 74 6.14 -11.50 8.86
N ARG A 75 6.37 -12.60 8.12
CA ARG A 75 7.49 -12.78 7.20
C ARG A 75 6.95 -13.32 5.87
N VAL A 76 7.68 -13.03 4.80
CA VAL A 76 7.44 -13.68 3.50
C VAL A 76 7.88 -15.14 3.55
N GLU A 77 7.47 -15.93 2.57
CA GLU A 77 7.91 -17.32 2.44
C GLU A 77 9.43 -17.41 2.28
N PRO A 78 10.09 -18.42 2.87
CA PRO A 78 11.51 -18.64 2.71
C PRO A 78 11.92 -18.80 1.23
N ASN A 79 13.10 -18.27 0.88
CA ASN A 79 13.67 -18.31 -0.47
C ASN A 79 12.80 -17.67 -1.56
N SER A 80 11.82 -16.85 -1.19
CA SER A 80 10.98 -16.13 -2.14
C SER A 80 11.69 -14.92 -2.76
N THR A 81 11.20 -14.49 -3.92
CA THR A 81 11.56 -13.19 -4.50
C THR A 81 10.46 -12.19 -4.19
N VAL A 82 10.83 -11.02 -3.68
CA VAL A 82 9.90 -9.99 -3.19
C VAL A 82 10.15 -8.66 -3.86
N VAL A 83 9.08 -8.00 -4.31
CA VAL A 83 9.09 -6.56 -4.64
C VAL A 83 8.44 -5.81 -3.48
N SER A 84 9.14 -4.82 -2.93
CA SER A 84 8.75 -4.19 -1.67
C SER A 84 8.85 -2.67 -1.74
N THR A 85 7.85 -1.97 -1.20
CA THR A 85 7.90 -0.52 -0.93
C THR A 85 8.43 -0.21 0.48
N SER A 86 9.14 -1.16 1.09
CA SER A 86 9.84 -0.97 2.37
C SER A 86 11.10 -0.11 2.20
N THR A 87 11.78 0.17 3.30
CA THR A 87 13.01 0.99 3.30
C THR A 87 14.29 0.18 3.16
N ARG A 88 14.25 -1.14 3.36
CA ARG A 88 15.45 -2.00 3.51
C ARG A 88 15.22 -3.37 2.90
N ASN A 89 16.24 -3.88 2.22
CA ASN A 89 16.28 -5.19 1.58
C ASN A 89 17.48 -6.06 2.02
N PHE A 90 17.99 -5.86 3.25
CA PHE A 90 19.09 -6.66 3.77
C PHE A 90 18.76 -8.16 3.82
N PRO A 91 19.77 -9.04 3.74
CA PRO A 91 19.56 -10.49 3.88
C PRO A 91 18.75 -10.83 5.13
N ASN A 92 17.77 -11.74 4.98
CA ASN A 92 16.88 -12.22 6.05
C ASN A 92 15.97 -11.15 6.68
N ARG A 93 15.85 -9.95 6.08
CA ARG A 93 15.03 -8.87 6.63
C ARG A 93 13.54 -9.18 6.53
N LEU A 94 13.01 -9.43 5.33
CA LEU A 94 11.58 -9.70 5.12
C LEU A 94 11.24 -11.20 5.32
N GLY A 95 12.20 -12.09 5.07
CA GLY A 95 12.06 -13.53 5.16
C GLY A 95 13.39 -14.23 4.91
N ASP A 96 13.48 -15.50 5.31
CA ASP A 96 14.74 -16.25 5.31
C ASP A 96 15.17 -16.60 3.88
N GLY A 97 16.39 -16.24 3.49
CA GLY A 97 16.89 -16.44 2.12
C GLY A 97 16.11 -15.67 1.04
N ALA A 98 15.24 -14.73 1.42
CA ALA A 98 14.43 -13.98 0.47
C ALA A 98 15.28 -12.94 -0.29
N ASN A 99 15.06 -12.85 -1.60
CA ASN A 99 15.66 -11.83 -2.47
C ASN A 99 14.69 -10.67 -2.63
N VAL A 100 15.06 -9.48 -2.15
CA VAL A 100 14.14 -8.34 -2.05
C VAL A 100 14.59 -7.18 -2.93
N PHE A 101 13.70 -6.75 -3.82
CA PHE A 101 13.82 -5.57 -4.66
C PHE A 101 13.01 -4.43 -4.06
N LEU A 102 13.64 -3.25 -3.92
CA LEU A 102 12.94 -2.04 -3.51
C LEU A 102 12.39 -1.32 -4.74
N ALA A 103 11.12 -0.92 -4.68
CA ALA A 103 10.41 -0.31 -5.80
C ALA A 103 9.36 0.70 -5.34
N SER A 104 8.84 1.50 -6.27
CA SER A 104 7.65 2.34 -6.04
C SER A 104 6.40 1.47 -5.90
N ALA A 105 5.31 2.05 -5.38
CA ALA A 105 4.05 1.32 -5.19
C ALA A 105 3.38 0.95 -6.52
N GLU A 106 3.48 1.82 -7.51
CA GLU A 106 2.92 1.63 -8.85
C GLU A 106 3.65 0.48 -9.55
N LEU A 107 4.99 0.48 -9.51
CA LEU A 107 5.79 -0.62 -10.05
C LEU A 107 5.55 -1.93 -9.30
N ALA A 108 5.44 -1.90 -7.97
CA ALA A 108 5.12 -3.07 -7.17
C ALA A 108 3.74 -3.63 -7.52
N ALA A 109 2.72 -2.77 -7.72
CA ALA A 109 1.39 -3.19 -8.14
C ALA A 109 1.42 -3.85 -9.52
N VAL A 110 2.11 -3.25 -10.51
CA VAL A 110 2.28 -3.86 -11.84
C VAL A 110 3.01 -5.21 -11.74
N ALA A 111 4.08 -5.31 -10.95
CA ALA A 111 4.79 -6.57 -10.74
C ALA A 111 3.90 -7.63 -10.06
N SER A 112 2.98 -7.22 -9.18
CA SER A 112 2.03 -8.14 -8.54
C SER A 112 1.02 -8.73 -9.53
N ILE A 113 0.62 -7.93 -10.53
CA ILE A 113 -0.31 -8.30 -11.60
C ILE A 113 0.36 -9.24 -12.59
N LEU A 114 1.59 -8.92 -13.02
CA LEU A 114 2.31 -9.69 -14.03
C LEU A 114 3.02 -10.94 -13.46
N GLY A 115 3.30 -10.97 -12.16
CA GLY A 115 4.08 -12.06 -11.55
C GLY A 115 5.58 -12.00 -11.79
N LYS A 116 6.07 -10.90 -12.38
CA LYS A 116 7.49 -10.65 -12.69
C LYS A 116 7.78 -9.15 -12.62
N LEU A 117 9.06 -8.77 -12.62
CA LEU A 117 9.42 -7.39 -12.91
C LEU A 117 9.06 -7.09 -14.39
N PRO A 118 8.30 -6.01 -14.66
CA PRO A 118 7.90 -5.66 -16.02
C PRO A 118 9.09 -5.16 -16.86
N THR A 119 8.96 -5.22 -18.18
CA THR A 119 9.78 -4.37 -19.07
C THR A 119 9.35 -2.91 -18.95
N VAL A 120 10.15 -1.99 -19.52
CA VAL A 120 9.81 -0.57 -19.52
C VAL A 120 8.50 -0.34 -20.27
N GLU A 121 8.31 -1.00 -21.42
CA GLU A 121 7.12 -0.88 -22.25
C GLU A 121 5.87 -1.40 -21.54
N GLU A 122 5.98 -2.56 -20.88
CA GLU A 122 4.91 -3.12 -20.04
C GLU A 122 4.53 -2.13 -18.93
N TYR A 123 5.52 -1.60 -18.20
CA TYR A 123 5.29 -0.63 -17.13
C TYR A 123 4.63 0.66 -17.63
N MET A 124 5.14 1.25 -18.71
CA MET A 124 4.60 2.51 -19.25
C MET A 124 3.17 2.35 -19.75
N GLY A 125 2.79 1.15 -20.22
CA GLY A 125 1.41 0.84 -20.56
C GLY A 125 0.44 0.98 -19.38
N TYR A 126 0.85 0.57 -18.18
CA TYR A 126 0.06 0.76 -16.95
C TYR A 126 0.18 2.18 -16.38
N ALA A 127 1.39 2.76 -16.41
CA ALA A 127 1.66 4.06 -15.80
C ALA A 127 0.90 5.20 -16.50
N GLY A 128 0.80 5.17 -17.84
CA GLY A 128 0.05 6.19 -18.59
C GLY A 128 -1.43 6.26 -18.22
N GLU A 129 -2.02 5.15 -17.75
CA GLU A 129 -3.40 5.13 -17.26
C GLU A 129 -3.52 5.83 -15.89
N ILE A 130 -2.54 5.63 -15.00
CA ILE A 130 -2.50 6.29 -13.69
C ILE A 130 -2.38 7.80 -13.87
N ASP A 131 -1.52 8.24 -14.79
CA ASP A 131 -1.28 9.67 -15.04
C ASP A 131 -2.57 10.39 -15.46
N SER A 132 -3.44 9.73 -16.23
CA SER A 132 -4.74 10.30 -16.61
C SER A 132 -5.69 10.54 -15.42
N MET A 133 -5.47 9.87 -14.29
CA MET A 133 -6.26 9.96 -13.06
C MET A 133 -5.50 10.60 -11.89
N ALA A 134 -4.31 11.16 -12.14
CA ALA A 134 -3.39 11.60 -11.11
C ALA A 134 -4.02 12.59 -10.10
N SER A 135 -4.89 13.49 -10.58
CA SER A 135 -5.58 14.47 -9.73
C SER A 135 -6.56 13.86 -8.73
N GLU A 136 -7.13 12.69 -9.04
CA GLU A 136 -8.02 11.96 -8.12
C GLU A 136 -7.22 11.08 -7.16
N ILE A 137 -6.21 10.38 -7.70
CA ILE A 137 -5.37 9.40 -7.00
C ILE A 137 -4.51 10.07 -5.93
N TYR A 138 -3.75 11.10 -6.29
CA TYR A 138 -2.73 11.70 -5.43
C TYR A 138 -3.26 12.84 -4.55
N ARG A 139 -4.48 12.69 -4.03
CA ARG A 139 -5.04 13.59 -3.01
C ARG A 139 -4.62 13.14 -1.62
N TYR A 140 -3.91 13.99 -0.90
CA TYR A 140 -3.54 13.68 0.49
C TYR A 140 -4.73 13.79 1.45
N LEU A 141 -4.56 13.25 2.65
CA LEU A 141 -5.51 13.44 3.75
C LEU A 141 -5.31 14.83 4.36
N SER A 142 -6.24 15.74 4.07
CA SER A 142 -6.34 17.04 4.72
C SER A 142 -7.43 16.96 5.79
N PHE A 143 -7.06 16.62 7.03
CA PHE A 143 -8.01 16.45 8.14
C PHE A 143 -8.82 17.72 8.43
N ASP A 144 -8.25 18.88 8.15
CA ASP A 144 -8.92 20.17 8.21
C ASP A 144 -9.99 20.33 7.15
N GLN A 145 -10.17 19.42 6.19
CA GLN A 145 -11.21 19.46 5.15
C GLN A 145 -12.23 18.33 5.30
N LEU A 146 -11.99 17.40 6.23
CA LEU A 146 -12.85 16.24 6.47
C LEU A 146 -13.84 16.53 7.59
N ALA A 147 -15.14 16.41 7.29
CA ALA A 147 -16.21 16.78 8.21
C ALA A 147 -16.14 16.03 9.55
N GLN A 148 -15.85 14.71 9.53
CA GLN A 148 -15.76 13.93 10.78
C GLN A 148 -14.63 14.42 11.71
N TYR A 149 -13.51 14.89 11.15
CA TYR A 149 -12.38 15.38 11.92
C TYR A 149 -12.62 16.81 12.43
N ARG A 150 -13.19 17.70 11.61
CA ARG A 150 -13.60 19.05 12.06
C ARG A 150 -14.58 18.99 13.24
N ALA A 151 -15.58 18.13 13.17
CA ALA A 151 -16.54 17.97 14.27
C ALA A 151 -15.84 17.52 15.57
N SER A 152 -14.82 16.66 15.47
CA SER A 152 -14.08 16.19 16.65
C SER A 152 -13.23 17.28 17.32
N THR A 153 -12.75 18.28 16.57
CA THR A 153 -11.92 19.35 17.15
C THR A 153 -12.72 20.30 18.02
N GLU A 154 -14.02 20.45 17.79
CA GLU A 154 -14.90 21.30 18.62
C GLU A 154 -15.12 20.71 20.02
N ILE A 155 -14.97 19.38 20.16
CA ILE A 155 -15.24 18.64 21.39
C ILE A 155 -13.93 18.27 22.11
N ALA A 156 -12.81 18.20 21.38
CA ALA A 156 -11.52 17.81 21.94
C ALA A 156 -10.99 18.84 22.96
N ARG A 157 -10.70 18.37 24.17
CA ARG A 157 -9.98 19.12 25.21
C ARG A 157 -8.64 18.45 25.44
N ILE A 158 -7.53 19.17 25.25
CA ILE A 158 -6.21 18.70 25.69
C ILE A 158 -6.05 19.10 27.15
N PRO A 159 -6.04 18.16 28.10
CA PRO A 159 -5.85 18.50 29.51
C PRO A 159 -4.47 19.13 29.70
N MET A 160 -4.40 20.28 30.36
CA MET A 160 -3.11 20.83 30.78
C MET A 160 -2.53 19.95 31.89
N VAL A 161 -1.31 19.47 31.69
CA VAL A 161 -0.53 18.86 32.78
C VAL A 161 -0.19 20.00 33.73
N GLN A 162 -0.75 19.99 34.94
CA GLN A 162 -0.32 20.92 36.00
C GLN A 162 1.14 20.60 36.33
N ALA A 163 1.99 21.63 36.22
CA ALA A 163 3.40 21.56 36.61
C ALA A 163 3.55 21.45 38.13
#